data_AF-A0A851FQD9-F1
#
_entry.id   AF-A0A851FQD9-F1
#
_cell.length_a   1.000
_cell.length_b   1.000
_cell.length_c   1.000
_cell.angle_alpha   90.00
_cell.angle_beta   90.00
_cell.angle_gamma   90.00
#
_symmetry.space_group_name_H-M   'P 1'
#
loop_
_entity.id
_entity.type
_entity.pdbx_description
1 polymer ?
#
loop_
_entity_poly.entity_id
_entity_poly.type
_entity_poly.pdbx_seq_one_letter_code
_entity_poly.pdbx_strand_id
1 'polypeptide(L)'
;GLTHCIQCKQCDKGANLMTEEACTYTKNTVCDCRPDHFCTSLGPEECELCQPHTVCRPGTVVKERCNKSKDNVCEDCPSGTTSTANMSETCIPRPRQEEQNPSPALLVPVILGVLVVVAATVTWITWKRRKRKRQSYVPLVQESERKKHGQALMPTEVRGDQTAIPMQEVGAGPEETGTE
;
A
#
# COMPACT_ATOMS: atom_id res chain seq x y z
N GLY A 1 -46.29 52.53 -25.93
CA GLY A 1 -45.45 51.36 -26.26
C GLY A 1 -43.99 51.74 -26.16
N LEU A 2 -43.07 50.77 -26.09
CA LEU A 2 -41.62 51.05 -26.09
C LEU A 2 -41.19 51.69 -27.42
N THR A 3 -40.23 52.61 -27.36
CA THR A 3 -39.66 53.30 -28.53
C THR A 3 -38.56 52.51 -29.24
N HIS A 4 -38.04 51.46 -28.59
CA HIS A 4 -37.02 50.56 -29.11
C HIS A 4 -37.32 49.11 -28.69
N CYS A 5 -36.77 48.14 -29.42
CA CYS A 5 -36.84 46.73 -29.07
C CYS A 5 -36.02 46.43 -27.80
N ILE A 6 -36.51 45.49 -26.99
CA ILE A 6 -35.77 44.97 -25.84
C ILE A 6 -34.61 44.11 -26.37
N GLN A 7 -33.44 44.24 -25.76
CA GLN A 7 -32.30 43.41 -26.13
C GLN A 7 -32.53 41.95 -25.74
N CYS A 8 -32.05 41.04 -26.58
CA CYS A 8 -32.08 39.62 -26.31
C CYS A 8 -31.24 39.28 -25.08
N LYS A 9 -31.80 38.42 -24.23
CA LYS A 9 -31.10 37.83 -23.10
C LYS A 9 -29.96 36.94 -23.60
N GLN A 10 -28.85 36.93 -22.87
CA GLN A 10 -27.78 35.94 -23.04
C GLN A 10 -27.83 34.92 -21.92
N CYS A 11 -27.60 33.65 -22.28
CA CYS A 11 -27.52 32.57 -21.31
C CYS A 11 -26.16 32.60 -20.61
N ASP A 12 -26.18 32.63 -19.28
CA ASP A 12 -24.96 32.75 -18.49
C ASP A 12 -24.15 31.44 -18.54
N LYS A 13 -23.00 31.51 -19.22
CA LYS A 13 -22.07 30.39 -19.34
C LYS A 13 -21.44 30.00 -18.00
N GLY A 14 -21.33 30.93 -17.05
CA GLY A 14 -20.83 30.70 -15.69
C GLY A 14 -21.82 29.93 -14.83
N ALA A 15 -23.12 30.05 -15.13
CA ALA A 15 -24.19 29.28 -14.50
C ALA A 15 -24.45 27.92 -15.18
N ASN A 16 -23.57 27.50 -16.10
CA ASN A 16 -23.71 26.29 -16.94
C ASN A 16 -24.97 26.26 -17.82
N LEU A 17 -25.46 27.43 -18.23
CA LEU A 17 -26.56 27.56 -19.17
C LEU A 17 -26.07 27.60 -20.62
N MET A 18 -26.95 27.19 -21.53
CA MET A 18 -26.80 27.28 -22.99
C MET A 18 -28.12 27.72 -23.64
N THR A 19 -28.03 28.25 -24.85
CA THR A 19 -29.23 28.65 -25.61
C THR A 19 -29.93 27.42 -26.16
N GLU A 20 -31.16 27.18 -25.70
CA GLU A 20 -32.05 26.15 -26.26
C GLU A 20 -32.84 26.72 -27.44
N GLU A 21 -33.42 27.91 -27.28
CA GLU A 21 -34.10 28.64 -28.35
C GLU A 21 -33.50 30.02 -28.55
N ALA A 22 -33.20 30.35 -29.82
CA ALA A 22 -32.65 31.64 -30.19
C ALA A 22 -33.71 32.76 -30.14
N CYS A 23 -33.26 33.96 -29.78
CA CYS A 23 -34.09 35.16 -29.79
C CYS A 23 -34.65 35.50 -31.18
N THR A 24 -35.86 36.04 -31.20
CA THR A 24 -36.54 36.56 -32.40
C THR A 24 -37.12 37.94 -32.12
N TYR A 25 -37.74 38.57 -33.11
CA TYR A 25 -38.35 39.91 -32.95
C TYR A 25 -39.57 39.91 -32.02
N THR A 26 -40.14 38.75 -31.69
CA THR A 26 -41.31 38.60 -30.79
C THR A 26 -41.05 37.72 -29.57
N LYS A 27 -39.95 36.96 -29.54
CA LYS A 27 -39.60 36.06 -28.43
C LYS A 27 -38.17 36.31 -27.97
N ASN A 28 -37.96 36.29 -26.66
CA ASN A 28 -36.61 36.35 -26.10
C ASN A 28 -35.89 35.00 -26.23
N THR A 29 -34.59 34.98 -25.97
CA THR A 29 -33.79 33.75 -25.86
C THR A 29 -34.31 32.87 -24.72
N VAL A 30 -34.37 31.56 -24.92
CA VAL A 30 -34.64 30.57 -23.87
C VAL A 30 -33.34 29.86 -23.50
N CYS A 31 -33.03 29.81 -22.20
CA CYS A 31 -31.84 29.16 -21.69
C CYS A 31 -32.16 27.83 -21.00
N ASP A 32 -31.31 26.82 -21.23
CA ASP A 32 -31.39 25.51 -20.57
C ASP A 32 -30.00 25.08 -20.07
N CYS A 33 -29.97 24.07 -19.21
CA CYS A 33 -28.73 23.48 -18.74
C CYS A 33 -27.95 22.84 -19.88
N ARG A 34 -26.62 22.90 -19.80
CA ARG A 34 -25.73 22.13 -20.68
C ARG A 34 -25.98 20.62 -20.53
N PRO A 35 -25.56 19.81 -21.53
CA PRO A 35 -25.56 18.36 -21.39
C PRO A 35 -24.86 17.91 -20.10
N ASP A 36 -25.36 16.83 -19.51
CA ASP A 36 -24.86 16.25 -18.26
C ASP A 36 -24.96 17.18 -17.04
N HIS A 37 -25.87 18.16 -17.07
CA HIS A 37 -26.19 19.04 -15.95
C HIS A 37 -27.69 18.99 -15.62
N PHE A 38 -28.02 19.28 -14.37
CA PHE A 38 -29.40 19.44 -13.90
C PHE A 38 -29.59 20.80 -13.24
N CYS A 39 -30.84 21.25 -13.25
CA CYS A 39 -31.21 22.51 -12.62
C CYS A 39 -31.23 22.38 -11.10
N THR A 40 -30.49 23.26 -10.41
CA THR A 40 -30.47 23.33 -8.94
C THR A 40 -31.17 24.56 -8.40
N SER A 41 -31.27 25.62 -9.21
CA SER A 41 -32.01 26.83 -8.89
C SER A 41 -32.99 27.12 -10.01
N LEU A 42 -34.28 26.93 -9.72
CA LEU A 42 -35.36 27.22 -10.65
C LEU A 42 -35.75 28.70 -10.51
N GLY A 43 -35.62 29.48 -11.58
CA GLY A 43 -36.17 30.81 -11.67
C GLY A 43 -37.66 30.80 -11.99
N PRO A 44 -38.27 31.98 -12.24
CA PRO A 44 -39.69 32.10 -12.53
C PRO A 44 -40.11 31.46 -13.86
N GLU A 45 -39.22 31.40 -14.85
CA GLU A 45 -39.52 30.85 -16.19
C GLU A 45 -38.49 29.81 -16.67
N GLU A 46 -37.24 29.90 -16.22
CA GLU A 46 -36.15 29.01 -16.65
C GLU A 46 -35.18 28.73 -15.51
N CYS A 47 -34.26 27.79 -15.73
CA CYS A 47 -33.22 27.50 -14.74
C CYS A 47 -32.23 28.67 -14.62
N GLU A 48 -31.90 29.07 -13.40
CA GLU A 48 -30.92 30.12 -13.12
C GLU A 48 -29.52 29.54 -12.87
N LEU A 49 -29.44 28.31 -12.36
CA LEU A 49 -28.17 27.66 -12.05
C LEU A 49 -28.21 26.15 -12.26
N CYS A 50 -27.29 25.67 -13.10
CA CYS A 50 -27.13 24.26 -13.40
C CYS A 50 -25.86 23.68 -12.76
N GLN A 51 -25.96 22.48 -12.20
CA GLN A 51 -24.85 21.71 -11.67
C GLN A 51 -24.64 20.43 -12.49
N PRO A 52 -23.40 19.94 -12.62
CA PRO A 52 -23.13 18.68 -13.31
C PRO A 52 -23.79 17.52 -12.57
N HIS A 53 -24.22 16.49 -13.31
CA HIS A 53 -24.71 15.26 -12.71
C HIS A 53 -23.62 14.55 -11.92
N THR A 54 -23.98 14.06 -10.74
CA THR A 54 -23.12 13.23 -9.89
C THR A 54 -22.82 11.91 -10.60
N VAL A 55 -21.54 11.52 -10.58
CA VAL A 55 -21.10 10.21 -11.09
C VAL A 55 -21.00 9.23 -9.92
N CYS A 56 -21.80 8.18 -9.94
CA CYS A 56 -21.69 7.08 -8.98
C CYS A 56 -20.37 6.34 -9.18
N ARG A 57 -19.58 6.26 -8.11
CA ARG A 57 -18.22 5.70 -8.12
C ARG A 57 -18.23 4.19 -7.83
N PRO A 58 -17.12 3.48 -8.07
CA PRO A 58 -16.98 2.09 -7.66
C PRO A 58 -17.24 1.94 -6.15
N GLY A 59 -17.92 0.86 -5.78
CA GLY A 59 -18.47 0.65 -4.43
C GLY A 59 -19.92 1.13 -4.26
N THR A 60 -20.44 1.95 -5.19
CA THR A 60 -21.83 2.42 -5.20
C THR A 60 -22.57 2.00 -6.46
N VAL A 61 -23.90 2.00 -6.40
CA VAL A 61 -24.79 1.75 -7.54
C VAL A 61 -25.73 2.92 -7.78
N VAL A 62 -26.14 3.08 -9.03
CA VAL A 62 -27.15 4.05 -9.42
C VAL A 62 -28.51 3.55 -8.96
N LYS A 63 -29.07 4.20 -7.94
CA LYS A 63 -30.43 3.95 -7.44
C LYS A 63 -31.46 4.67 -8.28
N GLU A 64 -31.18 5.93 -8.61
CA GLU A 64 -32.03 6.76 -9.48
C GLU A 64 -31.15 7.45 -10.52
N ARG A 65 -31.59 7.45 -11.78
CA ARG A 65 -30.91 8.15 -12.87
C ARG A 65 -31.31 9.62 -12.88
N CYS A 66 -30.35 10.46 -13.24
CA CYS A 66 -30.49 11.88 -13.43
C CYS A 66 -31.49 12.23 -14.54
N ASN A 67 -32.04 13.44 -14.46
CA ASN A 67 -32.82 14.07 -15.52
C ASN A 67 -32.53 15.59 -15.56
N LYS A 68 -33.32 16.38 -16.29
CA LYS A 68 -33.12 17.84 -16.40
C LYS A 68 -33.22 18.59 -15.05
N SER A 69 -33.93 18.04 -14.06
CA SER A 69 -34.21 18.69 -12.77
C SER A 69 -33.74 17.90 -11.55
N LYS A 70 -33.23 16.69 -11.73
CA LYS A 70 -32.78 15.79 -10.65
C LYS A 70 -31.41 15.20 -10.98
N ASP A 71 -30.62 15.04 -9.94
CA ASP A 71 -29.32 14.39 -10.01
C ASP A 71 -29.43 12.85 -9.99
N ASN A 72 -28.31 12.16 -10.28
CA ASN A 72 -28.16 10.75 -10.00
C ASN A 72 -28.13 10.53 -8.48
N VAL A 73 -28.85 9.51 -8.02
CA VAL A 73 -28.79 9.06 -6.63
C VAL A 73 -27.95 7.79 -6.57
N CYS A 74 -26.85 7.86 -5.81
CA CYS A 74 -25.94 6.74 -5.62
C CYS A 74 -26.19 6.10 -4.26
N GLU A 75 -26.17 4.77 -4.20
CA GLU A 75 -26.34 3.98 -2.98
C GLU A 75 -25.15 3.03 -2.80
N ASP A 76 -24.67 2.88 -1.57
CA ASP A 76 -23.57 1.97 -1.27
C ASP A 76 -23.98 0.51 -1.52
N CYS A 77 -23.05 -0.26 -2.08
CA CYS A 77 -23.27 -1.70 -2.21
C CYS A 77 -23.34 -2.38 -0.84
N PRO A 78 -24.27 -3.32 -0.62
CA PRO A 78 -24.37 -4.05 0.63
C PRO A 78 -23.14 -4.92 0.89
N SER A 79 -22.92 -5.24 2.16
CA SER A 79 -21.81 -6.08 2.63
C SER A 79 -21.66 -7.36 1.81
N GLY A 80 -20.43 -7.63 1.36
CA GLY A 80 -20.12 -8.80 0.53
C GLY A 80 -20.31 -8.58 -0.97
N THR A 81 -20.77 -7.41 -1.39
CA THR A 81 -20.84 -7.00 -2.81
C THR A 81 -20.03 -5.73 -3.07
N THR A 82 -19.75 -5.45 -4.33
CA THR A 82 -19.01 -4.26 -4.78
C THR A 82 -19.40 -3.94 -6.23
N SER A 83 -19.22 -2.69 -6.65
CA SER A 83 -19.30 -2.29 -8.06
C SER A 83 -17.92 -1.83 -8.52
N THR A 84 -17.51 -2.21 -9.73
CA THR A 84 -16.16 -1.93 -10.24
C THR A 84 -16.11 -0.74 -11.19
N ALA A 85 -17.24 -0.41 -11.83
CA ALA A 85 -17.34 0.63 -12.83
C ALA A 85 -18.06 1.87 -12.28
N ASN A 86 -17.75 3.02 -12.87
CA ASN A 86 -18.56 4.23 -12.69
C ASN A 86 -19.95 4.00 -13.27
N MET A 87 -20.98 4.57 -12.62
CA MET A 87 -22.38 4.46 -13.04
C MET A 87 -22.88 3.00 -13.14
N SER A 88 -22.39 2.12 -12.26
CA SER A 88 -22.87 0.73 -12.20
C SER A 88 -24.33 0.69 -11.76
N GLU A 89 -25.16 -0.09 -12.46
CA GLU A 89 -26.56 -0.32 -12.09
C GLU A 89 -26.74 -1.52 -11.14
N THR A 90 -25.67 -2.30 -10.93
CA THR A 90 -25.72 -3.52 -10.11
C THR A 90 -24.48 -3.66 -9.25
N CYS A 91 -24.68 -4.29 -8.08
CA CYS A 91 -23.60 -4.75 -7.21
C CYS A 91 -23.28 -6.20 -7.55
N ILE A 92 -22.01 -6.51 -7.73
CA ILE A 92 -21.54 -7.88 -7.95
C ILE A 92 -20.96 -8.44 -6.65
N PRO A 93 -21.05 -9.76 -6.41
CA PRO A 93 -20.38 -10.39 -5.27
C PRO A 93 -18.90 -10.04 -5.28
N ARG A 94 -18.37 -9.64 -4.12
CA ARG A 94 -16.95 -9.35 -3.99
C ARG A 94 -16.20 -10.67 -4.24
N PRO A 95 -15.25 -10.72 -5.20
CA PRO A 95 -14.41 -11.90 -5.32
C PRO A 95 -13.68 -12.09 -4.00
N ARG A 96 -13.60 -13.33 -3.52
CA ARG A 96 -12.70 -13.64 -2.41
C ARG A 96 -11.30 -13.27 -2.90
N GLN A 97 -10.76 -12.16 -2.41
CA GLN A 97 -9.32 -11.99 -2.47
C GLN A 97 -8.77 -13.12 -1.61
N GLU A 98 -8.26 -14.17 -2.26
CA GLU A 98 -7.09 -14.81 -1.70
C GLU A 98 -6.10 -13.68 -1.50
N GLU A 99 -5.77 -13.43 -0.24
CA GLU A 99 -4.70 -12.53 0.11
C GLU A 99 -3.47 -13.05 -0.62
N GLN A 100 -3.16 -12.42 -1.74
CA GLN A 100 -1.92 -12.64 -2.46
C GLN A 100 -0.85 -11.97 -1.62
N ASN A 101 -0.57 -12.57 -0.46
CA ASN A 101 0.67 -12.43 0.26
C ASN A 101 1.72 -12.66 -0.83
N PRO A 102 2.49 -11.63 -1.25
CA PRO A 102 3.60 -11.88 -2.15
C PRO A 102 4.49 -12.86 -1.40
N SER A 103 4.52 -14.10 -1.89
CA SER A 103 5.25 -15.17 -1.24
C SER A 103 6.69 -14.67 -1.07
N PRO A 104 7.27 -14.71 0.15
CA PRO A 104 8.62 -14.20 0.39
C PRO A 104 9.69 -14.97 -0.38
N ALA A 105 9.30 -16.00 -1.15
CA ALA A 105 10.12 -16.82 -2.02
C ALA A 105 11.01 -16.03 -3.00
N LEU A 106 10.64 -14.80 -3.38
CA LEU A 106 11.49 -13.97 -4.26
C LEU A 106 12.53 -13.14 -3.50
N LEU A 107 12.34 -12.85 -2.22
CA LEU A 107 13.28 -12.05 -1.42
C LEU A 107 14.36 -12.92 -0.76
N VAL A 108 14.03 -14.17 -0.42
CA VAL A 108 14.94 -15.12 0.23
C VAL A 108 16.23 -15.40 -0.57
N PRO A 109 16.19 -15.74 -1.88
CA PRO A 109 17.42 -16.05 -2.63
C PRO A 109 18.29 -14.80 -2.88
N VAL A 110 17.68 -13.62 -3.00
CA VAL A 110 18.40 -12.35 -3.18
C VAL A 110 19.21 -12.01 -1.92
N ILE A 111 18.58 -12.13 -0.74
CA ILE A 111 19.26 -11.88 0.54
C ILE A 111 20.41 -12.87 0.74
N LEU A 112 20.19 -14.16 0.46
CA LEU A 112 21.22 -15.18 0.58
C LEU A 112 22.40 -14.94 -0.38
N GLY A 113 22.11 -14.52 -1.63
CA GLY A 113 23.12 -14.16 -2.61
C GLY A 113 23.99 -12.98 -2.17
N VAL A 114 23.39 -11.92 -1.62
CA VAL A 114 24.13 -10.76 -1.11
C VAL A 114 25.05 -11.16 0.05
N LEU A 115 24.59 -12.00 0.98
CA LEU A 115 25.40 -12.49 2.10
C LEU A 115 26.63 -13.27 1.63
N VAL A 116 26.48 -14.13 0.61
CA VAL A 116 27.60 -14.90 0.04
C VAL A 116 28.63 -13.98 -0.63
N VAL A 117 28.18 -12.98 -1.39
CA VAL A 117 29.07 -12.00 -2.04
C VAL A 117 29.82 -11.17 -1.01
N VAL A 118 29.16 -10.72 0.05
CA VAL A 118 29.80 -9.99 1.15
C VAL A 118 30.83 -10.87 1.86
N ALA A 119 30.51 -12.14 2.17
CA ALA A 119 31.47 -13.06 2.77
C ALA A 119 32.70 -13.32 1.87
N ALA A 120 32.48 -13.51 0.56
CA ALA A 120 33.55 -13.71 -0.41
C ALA A 120 34.46 -12.47 -0.53
N THR A 121 33.88 -11.26 -0.53
CA THR A 121 34.67 -10.02 -0.58
C THR A 121 35.46 -9.79 0.71
N VAL A 122 34.89 -10.05 1.88
CA VAL A 122 35.58 -9.93 3.18
C VAL A 122 36.71 -10.94 3.30
N THR A 123 36.48 -12.21 2.94
CA THR A 123 37.53 -13.24 2.92
C THR A 123 38.63 -12.89 1.92
N TRP A 124 38.30 -12.38 0.74
CA TRP A 124 39.29 -11.89 -0.22
C TRP A 124 40.12 -10.71 0.32
N ILE A 125 39.48 -9.72 0.95
CA ILE A 125 40.17 -8.55 1.52
C ILE A 125 41.10 -8.97 2.66
N THR A 126 40.63 -9.82 3.58
CA THR A 126 41.43 -10.31 4.71
C THR A 126 42.57 -11.21 4.24
N TRP A 127 42.33 -12.09 3.27
CA TRP A 127 43.35 -12.91 2.64
C TRP A 127 44.39 -12.06 1.91
N LYS A 128 43.97 -11.05 1.14
CA LYS A 128 44.86 -10.11 0.44
C LYS A 128 45.71 -9.31 1.42
N ARG A 129 45.13 -8.83 2.52
CA ARG A 129 45.88 -8.16 3.62
C ARG A 129 46.89 -9.12 4.26
N ARG A 130 46.53 -10.38 4.51
CA ARG A 130 47.42 -11.40 5.08
C ARG A 130 48.54 -11.79 4.13
N LYS A 131 48.26 -11.92 2.83
CA LYS A 131 49.25 -12.21 1.78
C LYS A 131 50.22 -11.05 1.61
N ARG A 132 49.72 -9.80 1.61
CA ARG A 132 50.56 -8.60 1.58
C ARG A 132 51.46 -8.50 2.83
N LYS A 133 51.00 -8.93 4.02
CA LYS A 133 51.86 -9.09 5.21
C LYS A 133 52.89 -10.22 5.07
N ARG A 134 52.50 -11.41 4.55
CA ARG A 134 53.44 -12.53 4.33
C ARG A 134 54.53 -12.21 3.30
N GLN A 135 54.20 -11.42 2.27
CA GLN A 135 55.15 -11.02 1.22
C GLN A 135 56.18 -9.98 1.72
N SER A 136 55.93 -9.33 2.86
CA SER A 136 56.90 -8.44 3.51
C SER A 136 57.90 -9.19 4.41
N TYR A 137 57.74 -10.51 4.61
CA TYR A 137 58.64 -11.36 5.40
C TYR A 137 59.34 -12.36 4.46
N VAL A 138 60.21 -11.84 3.59
CA VAL A 138 61.24 -12.66 2.94
C VAL A 138 62.51 -12.49 3.77
N PRO A 139 62.92 -13.47 4.61
CA PRO A 139 64.25 -13.44 5.14
C PRO A 139 65.22 -13.85 4.02
N LEU A 140 66.25 -13.03 3.82
CA LEU A 140 67.52 -13.46 3.22
C LEU A 140 68.03 -14.63 4.06
N VAL A 141 67.89 -15.85 3.55
CA VAL A 141 68.49 -17.03 4.16
C VAL A 141 69.98 -16.98 3.85
N GLN A 142 70.76 -16.48 4.81
CA GLN A 142 72.18 -16.80 4.94
C GLN A 142 72.29 -18.13 5.69
N GLU A 143 73.09 -19.00 5.09
CA GLU A 143 73.66 -20.26 5.58
C GLU A 143 73.98 -20.24 7.09
N SER A 144 73.58 -21.27 7.84
CA SER A 144 74.40 -21.81 8.94
C SER A 144 73.81 -23.10 9.51
N GLU A 145 74.44 -24.20 9.11
CA GLU A 145 74.80 -25.37 9.93
C GLU A 145 73.71 -26.13 10.73
N ARG A 146 73.40 -27.28 10.16
CA ARG A 146 72.78 -28.49 10.72
C ARG A 146 73.46 -28.98 12.01
N LYS A 147 72.78 -28.96 13.16
CA LYS A 147 73.05 -29.89 14.29
C LYS A 147 71.76 -30.45 14.90
N LYS A 148 71.86 -31.71 15.33
CA LYS A 148 70.84 -32.76 15.40
C LYS A 148 70.17 -32.88 16.78
N HIS A 149 68.88 -33.26 16.75
CA HIS A 149 68.15 -34.28 17.53
C HIS A 149 68.34 -34.49 19.06
N GLY A 150 67.18 -34.64 19.73
CA GLY A 150 66.94 -35.36 21.01
C GLY A 150 66.23 -34.46 22.05
N GLN A 151 65.17 -34.81 22.79
CA GLN A 151 64.47 -36.05 23.23
C GLN A 151 62.99 -35.65 23.61
N ALA A 152 61.90 -36.40 23.34
CA ALA A 152 61.27 -37.55 24.07
C ALA A 152 61.10 -37.33 25.60
N LEU A 153 59.99 -37.53 26.35
CA LEU A 153 58.78 -38.40 26.35
C LEU A 153 57.67 -37.72 27.23
N MET A 154 56.38 -37.68 26.86
CA MET A 154 55.19 -38.57 27.12
C MET A 154 54.28 -38.23 28.34
N PRO A 155 52.95 -38.53 28.30
CA PRO A 155 51.91 -38.02 29.20
C PRO A 155 51.32 -39.08 30.17
N THR A 156 50.50 -38.66 31.14
CA THR A 156 49.64 -39.56 31.94
C THR A 156 48.19 -39.07 32.00
N GLU A 157 47.29 -39.96 31.59
CA GLU A 157 45.83 -39.89 31.68
C GLU A 157 45.37 -40.69 32.91
N VAL A 158 44.42 -40.15 33.68
CA VAL A 158 43.61 -40.95 34.62
C VAL A 158 42.14 -40.54 34.52
N ARG A 159 41.34 -41.55 34.23
CA ARG A 159 39.88 -41.58 34.10
C ARG A 159 39.25 -41.87 35.47
N GLY A 160 38.10 -41.26 35.75
CA GLY A 160 37.24 -41.60 36.89
C GLY A 160 35.86 -40.96 36.71
N ASP A 161 34.83 -41.78 36.63
CA ASP A 161 33.44 -41.49 36.29
C ASP A 161 32.53 -41.75 37.51
N GLN A 162 31.23 -41.38 37.39
CA GLN A 162 30.05 -41.75 38.21
C GLN A 162 29.77 -40.92 39.48
N THR A 163 28.54 -40.66 39.96
CA THR A 163 27.11 -40.72 39.54
C THR A 163 26.31 -40.16 40.74
N ALA A 164 25.11 -39.60 40.54
CA ALA A 164 23.89 -39.70 41.40
C ALA A 164 23.15 -38.37 41.72
N ILE A 165 21.86 -38.34 41.34
CA ILE A 165 20.69 -37.56 41.83
C ILE A 165 19.82 -38.62 42.57
N PRO A 166 18.97 -38.40 43.62
CA PRO A 166 17.97 -37.31 43.79
C PRO A 166 17.59 -36.89 45.24
N MET A 167 16.61 -35.97 45.38
CA MET A 167 15.36 -36.09 46.17
C MET A 167 14.87 -34.76 46.83
N GLN A 168 13.54 -34.61 46.89
CA GLN A 168 12.74 -33.41 47.19
C GLN A 168 12.18 -33.34 48.64
N GLU A 169 11.76 -32.11 49.02
CA GLU A 169 10.51 -31.70 49.73
C GLU A 169 10.33 -31.84 51.25
N VAL A 170 9.30 -31.13 51.73
CA VAL A 170 8.79 -30.82 53.10
C VAL A 170 9.18 -29.41 53.56
N GLY A 171 8.29 -28.44 53.83
CA GLY A 171 6.82 -28.39 53.90
C GLY A 171 6.40 -27.56 55.13
N ALA A 172 5.43 -26.62 55.00
CA ALA A 172 4.41 -26.24 56.00
C ALA A 172 3.73 -24.88 55.67
N GLY A 173 2.40 -24.90 55.52
CA GLY A 173 1.51 -23.72 55.66
C GLY A 173 1.25 -23.38 57.15
N PRO A 174 0.22 -22.57 57.51
CA PRO A 174 -1.15 -22.68 57.00
C PRO A 174 -1.88 -21.36 56.67
N GLU A 175 -3.15 -21.56 56.30
CA GLU A 175 -4.26 -20.71 55.83
C GLU A 175 -4.60 -19.43 56.63
N GLU A 176 -5.41 -18.55 56.01
CA GLU A 176 -6.75 -18.14 56.50
C GLU A 176 -7.51 -17.33 55.39
N THR A 177 -8.76 -17.75 55.14
CA THR A 177 -10.02 -17.05 54.78
C THR A 177 -9.99 -15.54 54.42
N GLY A 178 -10.80 -14.93 53.53
CA GLY A 178 -12.13 -15.16 52.98
C GLY A 178 -12.94 -13.83 53.04
N THR A 179 -13.76 -13.57 52.01
CA THR A 179 -14.88 -12.58 51.91
C THR A 179 -14.64 -11.10 51.55
N GLU A 180 -15.41 -10.68 50.53
CA GLU A 180 -15.79 -9.33 50.02
C GLU A 180 -14.75 -8.42 49.35
#